data_AF-A0A0J7K2Q3-F1
#
_entry.id   AF-A0A0J7K2Q3-F1
#
_cell.length_a   1.000
_cell.length_b   1.000
_cell.length_c   1.000
_cell.angle_alpha   90.00
_cell.angle_beta   90.00
_cell.angle_gamma   90.00
#
_symmetry.space_group_name_H-M   'P 1'
#
loop_
_entity.id
_entity.type
_entity.pdbx_description
1 polymer ?
#
loop_
_entity_poly.entity_id
_entity_poly.type
_entity_poly.pdbx_seq_one_letter_code
_entity_poly.pdbx_strand_id
1 'polypeptide(L)'
;RSVLFLTAKLFDPLGWLAPNIISAKIAIQSTWLQGLDWDTPLDDAFARQWQAFQKELSLLKEIRVPRWIGLTISTAVVEVHGFADAFERA
;
A
#
# COMPACT_ATOMS: atom_id res chain seq x y z
N ARG A 1 -9.05 14.70 -4.92
CA ARG A 1 -7.63 14.28 -5.03
C ARG A 1 -7.16 13.21 -4.03
N SER A 2 -7.83 12.99 -2.89
CA SER A 2 -7.31 12.10 -1.82
C SER A 2 -7.10 10.64 -2.23
N VAL A 3 -7.95 10.09 -3.10
CA VAL A 3 -7.84 8.69 -3.57
C VAL A 3 -6.49 8.45 -4.26
N LEU A 4 -6.17 9.25 -5.28
CA LEU A 4 -4.94 9.10 -6.05
C LEU A 4 -3.68 9.28 -5.18
N PHE A 5 -3.68 10.29 -4.31
CA PHE A 5 -2.58 10.56 -3.40
C PHE A 5 -2.33 9.39 -2.43
N LEU A 6 -3.40 8.84 -1.84
CA LEU A 6 -3.29 7.71 -0.92
C LEU A 6 -2.86 6.43 -1.64
N THR A 7 -3.35 6.17 -2.86
CA THR A 7 -2.90 5.05 -3.68
C THR A 7 -1.41 5.18 -4.02
N ALA A 8 -0.91 6.37 -4.31
CA ALA A 8 0.51 6.61 -4.59
C ALA A 8 1.42 6.37 -3.38
N LYS A 9 0.89 6.45 -2.15
CA LYS A 9 1.63 6.11 -0.92
C LYS A 9 1.77 4.61 -0.69
N LEU A 10 1.00 3.77 -1.37
CA LEU A 10 1.13 2.32 -1.26
C LEU A 10 2.38 1.88 -2.04
N PHE A 11 3.51 1.82 -1.33
CA PHE A 11 4.77 1.31 -1.85
C PHE A 11 4.96 -0.15 -1.47
N ASP A 12 5.20 -1.00 -2.47
CA ASP A 12 5.34 -2.44 -2.30
C ASP A 12 6.51 -2.99 -3.12
N PRO A 13 7.74 -2.89 -2.59
CA PRO A 13 8.94 -3.32 -3.30
C PRO A 13 9.00 -4.83 -3.53
N LEU A 14 8.22 -5.62 -2.77
CA LEU A 14 8.26 -7.08 -2.79
C LEU A 14 7.02 -7.71 -3.45
N GLY A 15 6.03 -6.90 -3.86
CA GLY A 15 4.81 -7.36 -4.52
C GLY A 15 3.78 -8.04 -3.60
N TRP A 16 3.96 -7.97 -2.28
CA TRP A 16 3.10 -8.66 -1.31
C TRP A 16 1.76 -7.98 -1.08
N LEU A 17 1.73 -6.66 -1.26
CA LEU A 17 0.55 -5.84 -1.14
C LEU A 17 -0.16 -5.67 -2.48
N ALA A 18 0.28 -6.35 -3.54
CA ALA A 18 -0.29 -6.25 -4.88
C ALA A 18 -1.83 -6.36 -4.92
N PRO A 19 -2.50 -7.28 -4.21
CA PRO A 19 -3.97 -7.33 -4.19
C PRO A 19 -4.60 -6.02 -3.67
N ASN A 20 -4.02 -5.44 -2.62
CA ASN A 20 -4.50 -4.18 -2.04
C ASN A 20 -4.24 -2.99 -2.97
N ILE A 21 -3.06 -2.96 -3.61
CA ILE A 21 -2.70 -1.93 -4.59
C ILE A 21 -3.62 -2.00 -5.81
N ILE A 22 -3.94 -3.20 -6.29
CA ILE A 22 -4.86 -3.40 -7.40
C ILE A 22 -6.25 -2.88 -7.02
N SER A 23 -6.78 -3.21 -5.83
CA SER A 23 -8.06 -2.66 -5.35
C SER A 23 -8.05 -1.13 -5.33
N ALA A 24 -6.97 -0.51 -4.87
CA ALA A 24 -6.82 0.95 -4.87
C ALA A 24 -6.76 1.54 -6.29
N LYS A 25 -6.13 0.84 -7.25
CA LYS A 25 -6.10 1.23 -8.67
C LYS A 25 -7.45 1.06 -9.35
N ILE A 26 -8.20 0.01 -9.04
CA ILE A 26 -9.57 -0.19 -9.52
C ILE A 26 -10.45 0.97 -9.03
N ALA A 27 -10.31 1.39 -7.77
CA ALA A 27 -11.03 2.55 -7.24
C ALA A 27 -10.72 3.84 -8.04
N ILE A 28 -9.45 4.08 -8.39
CA ILE A 28 -9.10 5.20 -9.29
C ILE A 28 -9.79 5.03 -10.64
N GLN A 29 -9.69 3.85 -11.26
CA GLN A 29 -10.28 3.60 -12.57
C GLN A 29 -11.81 3.81 -12.57
N SER A 30 -12.52 3.43 -11.50
CA SER A 30 -13.96 3.68 -11.41
C SER A 30 -14.29 5.17 -11.37
N THR A 31 -13.44 6.02 -10.79
CA THR A 31 -13.66 7.48 -10.83
C THR A 31 -13.49 8.04 -12.25
N TRP A 32 -12.54 7.49 -13.02
CA TRP A 32 -12.34 7.86 -14.42
C TRP A 32 -13.50 7.43 -15.31
N LEU A 33 -14.05 6.23 -15.09
CA LEU A 33 -15.22 5.75 -15.84
C LEU A 33 -16.47 6.60 -15.58
N GLN A 34 -16.55 7.24 -14.41
CA GLN A 34 -17.62 8.19 -14.08
C GLN A 34 -17.37 9.60 -14.65
N GLY A 35 -16.22 9.83 -15.30
CA GLY A 35 -15.85 11.14 -15.84
C GLY A 35 -15.60 12.20 -14.77
N LEU A 36 -15.26 11.79 -13.54
CA LEU A 36 -14.98 12.71 -12.44
C LEU A 36 -13.62 13.39 -12.66
N ASP A 37 -13.60 14.72 -12.53
CA ASP A 37 -12.36 15.47 -12.46
C ASP A 37 -11.68 15.27 -11.09
N TRP A 38 -10.39 15.60 -10.98
CA TRP A 38 -9.55 15.33 -9.82
C TRP A 38 -10.07 15.93 -8.52
N ASP A 39 -10.75 17.08 -8.61
CA ASP A 39 -11.27 17.84 -7.48
C ASP A 39 -12.77 17.64 -7.25
N THR A 40 -13.43 16.84 -8.10
CA THR A 40 -14.84 16.51 -7.93
C THR A 40 -15.03 15.63 -6.69
N PRO A 41 -15.99 15.97 -5.80
CA PRO A 41 -16.31 15.12 -4.67
C PRO A 41 -16.86 13.76 -5.15
N LEU A 42 -16.50 12.72 -4.41
CA LEU A 42 -17.00 11.37 -4.63
C LEU A 42 -18.44 11.29 -4.16
N ASP A 43 -19.26 10.45 -4.81
CA ASP A 43 -20.58 10.13 -4.27
C ASP A 43 -20.46 9.43 -2.89
N ASP A 44 -21.53 9.48 -2.11
CA ASP A 44 -21.53 8.95 -0.75
C ASP A 44 -21.24 7.44 -0.69
N ALA A 45 -21.65 6.68 -1.71
CA ALA A 45 -21.47 5.24 -1.74
C ALA A 45 -19.99 4.89 -1.94
N PHE A 46 -19.37 5.51 -2.93
CA PHE A 46 -17.97 5.36 -3.26
C PHE A 46 -17.07 5.91 -2.14
N ALA A 47 -17.43 7.05 -1.55
CA ALA A 47 -16.72 7.60 -0.39
C ALA A 47 -16.72 6.62 0.79
N ARG A 48 -17.86 5.97 1.10
CA ARG A 48 -17.95 4.94 2.14
C ARG A 48 -17.09 3.72 1.82
N GLN A 49 -17.12 3.24 0.59
CA GLN A 49 -16.29 2.12 0.15
C GLN A 49 -14.79 2.44 0.27
N TRP A 50 -14.39 3.64 -0.15
CA TRP A 50 -13.02 4.11 -0.06
C TRP A 50 -12.55 4.26 1.40
N GLN A 51 -13.42 4.73 2.29
CA GLN A 51 -13.13 4.79 3.72
C GLN A 51 -13.02 3.40 4.37
N ALA A 52 -13.86 2.44 3.96
CA ALA A 52 -13.78 1.06 4.43
C ALA A 52 -12.44 0.42 4.02
N PHE A 53 -12.07 0.54 2.75
CA PHE A 53 -10.77 0.09 2.24
C PHE A 53 -9.61 0.67 3.03
N GLN A 54 -9.61 1.99 3.31
CA GLN A 54 -8.57 2.62 4.12
C GLN A 54 -8.48 2.06 5.54
N LYS A 55 -9.61 1.72 6.17
CA LYS A 55 -9.62 1.11 7.50
C LYS A 55 -9.02 -0.30 7.47
N GLU A 56 -9.32 -1.07 6.43
CA GLU A 56 -8.78 -2.42 6.23
C GLU A 56 -7.26 -2.43 6.01
N LEU A 57 -6.68 -1.37 5.43
CA LEU A 57 -5.21 -1.26 5.29
C LEU A 57 -4.48 -1.37 6.63
N SER A 58 -5.13 -1.00 7.74
CA SER A 58 -4.53 -1.16 9.07
C SER A 58 -4.32 -2.63 9.46
N LEU A 59 -5.04 -3.57 8.85
CA LEU A 59 -4.89 -5.01 9.07
C LEU A 59 -3.62 -5.57 8.40
N LEU A 60 -3.03 -4.85 7.43
CA LEU A 60 -1.79 -5.29 6.77
C LEU A 60 -0.64 -5.46 7.76
N LYS A 61 -0.65 -4.73 8.88
CA LYS A 61 0.33 -4.87 9.96
C LYS A 61 0.28 -6.24 10.65
N GLU A 62 -0.82 -6.97 10.49
CA GLU A 62 -1.04 -8.28 11.12
C GLU A 62 -0.53 -9.42 10.23
N ILE A 63 -0.31 -9.15 8.94
CA ILE A 63 0.26 -10.12 8.02
C ILE A 63 1.67 -10.49 8.50
N ARG A 64 1.93 -11.79 8.60
CA ARG A 64 3.26 -12.35 8.87
C ARG A 64 3.63 -13.21 7.68
N VAL A 65 4.69 -12.83 6.98
CA VAL A 65 5.23 -13.62 5.87
C VAL A 65 6.48 -14.34 6.36
N PRO A 66 6.45 -15.68 6.50
CA PRO A 66 7.64 -16.44 6.85
C PRO A 66 8.68 -16.26 5.75
N ARG A 67 9.86 -15.77 6.11
CA ARG A 67 10.98 -15.61 5.17
C ARG A 67 12.19 -16.36 5.70
N TRP A 68 12.63 -17.34 4.93
CA TRP A 68 13.92 -17.97 5.17
C TRP A 68 15.03 -16.99 4.79
N ILE A 69 15.95 -16.74 5.71
CA ILE A 69 17.09 -15.83 5.54
C ILE A 69 18.43 -16.58 5.49
N GLY A 70 18.41 -17.89 5.22
CA GLY A 70 19.64 -18.66 4.97
C GLY A 70 20.42 -19.13 6.20
N LEU A 71 19.82 -19.12 7.40
CA LEU A 71 20.51 -19.53 8.63
C LEU A 71 20.83 -21.01 8.65
N THR A 72 22.06 -21.34 9.01
CA THR A 72 22.56 -22.71 9.26
C THR A 72 23.12 -22.83 10.67
N ILE A 73 23.36 -24.06 11.12
CA ILE A 73 23.90 -24.37 12.46
C ILE A 73 25.30 -23.73 12.67
N SER A 74 26.05 -23.49 11.60
CA SER A 74 27.36 -22.82 11.65
C SER A 74 27.31 -21.29 11.57
N THR A 75 26.12 -20.70 11.45
CA THR A 75 25.97 -19.24 11.35
C THR A 75 26.13 -18.61 12.73
N ALA A 76 27.30 -18.02 13.01
CA ALA A 76 27.63 -17.46 14.32
C ALA A 76 27.04 -16.07 14.58
N VAL A 77 26.96 -15.22 13.55
CA VAL A 77 26.44 -13.84 13.64
C VAL A 77 25.67 -13.51 12.37
N VAL A 78 24.54 -12.82 12.53
CA VAL A 78 23.65 -12.38 11.45
C VAL A 78 23.36 -10.91 11.66
N GLU A 79 23.48 -10.11 10.61
CA GLU A 79 23.15 -8.69 10.63
C GLU A 79 22.14 -8.38 9.53
N VAL A 80 21.22 -7.47 9.83
CA VAL A 80 20.24 -6.96 8.85
C VAL A 80 20.62 -5.53 8.51
N HIS A 81 21.00 -5.31 7.25
CA HIS A 81 21.42 -4.00 6.76
C HIS A 81 20.29 -3.39 5.95
N GLY A 82 19.74 -2.27 6.43
CA GLY A 82 18.69 -1.53 5.75
C GLY A 82 19.28 -0.34 5.00
N PHE A 83 19.06 -0.29 3.69
CA PHE A 83 19.42 0.86 2.86
C PHE A 83 18.15 1.61 2.47
N ALA A 84 18.17 2.94 2.63
CA ALA A 84 17.06 3.81 2.24
C ALA A 84 17.64 5.09 1.62
N ASP A 85 16.96 5.63 0.61
CA ASP A 85 17.30 6.93 0.06
C ASP A 85 17.03 8.02 1.10
N ALA A 86 17.94 8.98 1.20
CA ALA A 86 17.76 10.14 2.06
C ALA A 86 16.60 10.99 1.51
N PHE A 87 15.51 11.07 2.26
CA PHE A 87 14.42 11.98 1.95
C PHE A 87 14.72 13.35 2.57
N GLU A 88 14.59 14.43 1.81
CA GLU A 88 14.92 15.82 2.21
C GLU A 88 14.18 16.36 3.46
N ARG A 89 13.26 15.59 4.04
CA ARG A 89 12.45 15.96 5.22
C ARG A 89 12.61 15.00 6.41
N ALA A 90 13.74 14.28 6.50
CA ALA A 90 14.13 13.60 7.73
C ALA A 90 14.81 14.57 8.70
#